data_AF-A0A2N2W2C1-F1
#
_entry.id   AF-A0A2N2W2C1-F1
#
_cell.length_a   1.000
_cell.length_b   1.000
_cell.length_c   1.000
_cell.angle_alpha   90.00
_cell.angle_beta   90.00
_cell.angle_gamma   90.00
#
_symmetry.space_group_name_H-M   'P 1'
#
loop_
_entity.id
_entity.type
_entity.pdbx_description
1 polymer ?
#
loop_
_entity_poly.entity_id
_entity_poly.type
_entity_poly.pdbx_seq_one_letter_code
_entity_poly.pdbx_strand_id
1 'polypeptide(L)'
;MKRVVILFVLSIFSLSLLGQSSDEKAQLILTLVKRSNEVPSFFTKHYKVKAWSAKLSKPIPADNDLWTLSNFQAAMDVSTKKPIDWGVNGDRYVVVNVVPDKNNRPYRVVDDMAGTNHSLTFTLDLYEFNGKFVKTISNWGYLLGDGYLGVVYVQQGVYPTFLSGVAVEKGGSLSYKVYNGAVTQLSNLVYEADLKSAFREMKVDLPDQIPLQLSCTFPPKPVFDAPKTAILEKMKQESPFLQAKYYQKGVYDAGKMDFPKPNQKWSFWNMFIPSDITNRCPIDWGPNGDRYIQFDVEFEDKRNYSALEDDLYSTGKRFLFPLRLYESDGRFVKTISSFGNFFGFGEGSFVFMQDGKNEIASLFTKLPVEIDKPFSYKVDRRTVTKISELLTFKPIQ
;
A
#
# COMPACT_ATOMS: atom_id res chain seq x y z
N MET A 1 -35.44 46.88 50.89
CA MET A 1 -35.47 45.41 50.76
C MET A 1 -36.19 45.03 49.47
N LYS A 2 -35.44 44.79 48.38
CA LYS A 2 -35.93 44.17 47.14
C LYS A 2 -34.79 43.29 46.62
N ARG A 3 -34.75 42.06 47.11
CA ARG A 3 -33.93 40.96 46.59
C ARG A 3 -34.89 39.92 46.02
N VAL A 4 -34.42 39.15 45.05
CA VAL A 4 -35.08 37.99 44.43
C VAL A 4 -36.05 38.34 43.30
N VAL A 5 -35.51 38.84 42.18
CA VAL A 5 -35.81 38.33 40.82
C VAL A 5 -34.61 38.78 39.97
N ILE A 6 -33.93 37.82 39.33
CA ILE A 6 -32.83 37.89 38.32
C ILE A 6 -31.78 36.88 38.76
N LEU A 7 -32.14 35.60 38.70
CA LEU A 7 -31.21 34.48 38.82
C LEU A 7 -31.88 33.21 38.31
N PHE A 8 -32.48 33.25 37.10
CA PHE A 8 -32.99 32.01 36.47
C PHE A 8 -33.05 32.01 34.93
N VAL A 9 -32.37 32.93 34.23
CA VAL A 9 -32.33 32.93 32.75
C VAL A 9 -30.90 33.05 32.17
N LEU A 10 -29.86 32.84 32.98
CA LEU A 10 -28.46 32.79 32.52
C LEU A 10 -27.77 31.44 32.78
N SER A 11 -28.54 30.42 33.18
CA SER A 11 -28.04 29.05 33.44
C SER A 11 -28.48 28.02 32.40
N ILE A 12 -29.15 28.43 31.31
CA ILE A 12 -29.64 27.49 30.28
C ILE A 12 -28.89 27.67 28.93
N PHE A 13 -28.03 28.69 28.77
CA PHE A 13 -27.30 28.93 27.52
C PHE A 13 -25.77 28.76 27.58
N SER A 14 -25.22 28.25 28.69
CA SER A 14 -23.77 28.03 28.85
C SER A 14 -23.35 26.57 29.02
N LEU A 15 -24.28 25.61 28.87
CA LEU A 15 -24.00 24.17 29.03
C LEU A 15 -24.05 23.35 27.74
N SER A 16 -24.24 23.97 26.57
CA SER A 16 -24.28 23.27 25.26
C SER A 16 -23.13 23.59 24.30
N LEU A 17 -22.25 24.56 24.61
CA LEU A 17 -21.18 24.99 23.68
C LEU A 17 -19.80 24.34 23.91
N LEU A 18 -19.56 23.70 25.05
CA LEU A 18 -18.27 23.04 25.33
C LEU A 18 -18.19 21.60 24.76
N GLY A 19 -19.33 20.92 24.57
CA GLY A 19 -19.36 19.56 24.02
C GLY A 19 -19.28 19.51 22.49
N GLN A 20 -19.87 20.49 21.79
CA GLN A 20 -19.92 20.52 20.32
C GLN A 20 -18.51 20.64 19.69
N SER A 21 -17.62 21.46 20.25
CA SER A 21 -16.27 21.64 19.70
C SER A 21 -15.35 20.41 19.85
N SER A 22 -15.57 19.57 20.86
CA SER A 22 -14.77 18.36 21.07
C SER A 22 -15.21 17.23 20.15
N ASP A 23 -16.52 17.04 19.98
CA ASP A 23 -17.06 16.02 19.08
C ASP A 23 -16.77 16.34 17.61
N GLU A 24 -16.85 17.62 17.20
CA GLU A 24 -16.44 18.05 15.85
C GLU A 24 -14.96 17.76 15.59
N LYS A 25 -14.07 18.07 16.55
CA LYS A 25 -12.65 17.72 16.46
C LYS A 25 -12.43 16.21 16.40
N ALA A 26 -13.17 15.43 17.18
CA ALA A 26 -13.09 13.97 17.14
C ALA A 26 -13.52 13.40 15.78
N GLN A 27 -14.55 13.97 15.14
CA GLN A 27 -14.94 13.58 13.78
C GLN A 27 -13.88 13.98 12.75
N LEU A 28 -13.27 15.16 12.89
CA LEU A 28 -12.15 15.57 12.05
C LEU A 28 -10.94 14.64 12.21
N ILE A 29 -10.59 14.27 13.44
CA ILE A 29 -9.53 13.28 13.73
C ILE A 29 -9.85 11.95 13.04
N LEU A 30 -11.06 11.41 13.26
CA LEU A 30 -11.44 10.13 12.66
C LEU A 30 -11.39 10.18 11.13
N THR A 31 -11.86 11.27 10.54
CA THR A 31 -11.83 11.49 9.09
C THR A 31 -10.40 11.61 8.59
N LEU A 32 -9.54 12.34 9.30
CA LEU A 32 -8.13 12.50 8.95
C LEU A 32 -7.41 11.16 9.01
N VAL A 33 -7.54 10.39 10.09
CA VAL A 33 -6.96 9.05 10.23
C VAL A 33 -7.41 8.15 9.09
N LYS A 34 -8.70 8.14 8.75
CA LYS A 34 -9.25 7.36 7.63
C LYS A 34 -8.76 7.79 6.26
N ARG A 35 -8.28 9.02 6.11
CA ARG A 35 -7.78 9.53 4.82
C ARG A 35 -6.26 9.68 4.78
N SER A 36 -5.60 9.45 5.91
CA SER A 36 -4.15 9.43 6.05
C SER A 36 -3.61 8.11 5.51
N ASN A 37 -2.52 8.15 4.76
CA ASN A 37 -1.86 6.96 4.23
C ASN A 37 -0.76 6.43 5.18
N GLU A 38 -0.75 6.87 6.45
CA GLU A 38 0.37 6.60 7.37
C GLU A 38 0.48 5.14 7.79
N VAL A 39 -0.66 4.44 7.88
CA VAL A 39 -0.68 3.00 8.17
C VAL A 39 -1.26 2.26 6.97
N PRO A 40 -0.41 1.73 6.06
CA PRO A 40 -0.86 1.07 4.84
C PRO A 40 -1.87 -0.07 5.06
N SER A 41 -1.85 -0.72 6.23
CA SER A 41 -2.79 -1.81 6.56
C SER A 41 -4.26 -1.38 6.62
N PHE A 42 -4.57 -0.08 6.80
CA PHE A 42 -5.97 0.39 6.81
C PHE A 42 -6.64 0.33 5.44
N PHE A 43 -5.85 0.30 4.37
CA PHE A 43 -6.35 0.34 2.99
C PHE A 43 -5.95 -0.88 2.17
N THR A 44 -5.04 -1.69 2.71
CA THR A 44 -4.57 -2.90 2.05
C THR A 44 -5.62 -4.00 2.12
N LYS A 45 -5.95 -4.57 0.96
CA LYS A 45 -6.79 -5.77 0.87
C LYS A 45 -5.97 -6.99 1.27
N HIS A 46 -6.35 -7.64 2.37
CA HIS A 46 -5.74 -8.90 2.78
C HIS A 46 -6.65 -10.06 2.42
N TYR A 47 -6.32 -10.74 1.31
CA TYR A 47 -6.98 -11.97 0.87
C TYR A 47 -6.54 -13.17 1.71
N LYS A 48 -7.15 -14.33 1.45
CA LYS A 48 -6.88 -15.61 2.11
C LYS A 48 -5.39 -15.94 2.24
N VAL A 49 -4.58 -15.67 1.22
CA VAL A 49 -3.13 -15.97 1.21
C VAL A 49 -2.28 -14.95 1.99
N LYS A 50 -2.89 -13.85 2.47
CA LYS A 50 -2.24 -12.75 3.19
C LYS A 50 -2.76 -12.57 4.63
N ALA A 51 -3.76 -13.32 5.06
CA ALA A 51 -4.30 -13.25 6.41
C ALA A 51 -4.10 -14.59 7.13
N TRP A 52 -3.34 -14.57 8.22
CA TRP A 52 -2.91 -15.78 8.91
C TRP A 52 -3.10 -15.66 10.42
N SER A 53 -3.73 -16.65 11.05
CA SER A 53 -3.58 -16.79 12.50
C SER A 53 -2.16 -17.25 12.80
N ALA A 54 -1.48 -16.60 13.74
CA ALA A 54 -0.05 -16.81 13.97
C ALA A 54 0.28 -16.92 15.46
N LYS A 55 1.26 -17.76 15.80
CA LYS A 55 1.87 -17.78 17.13
C LYS A 55 2.95 -16.70 17.19
N LEU A 56 2.82 -15.82 18.18
CA LEU A 56 3.78 -14.75 18.44
C LEU A 56 4.93 -15.29 19.30
N SER A 57 6.18 -14.96 18.97
CA SER A 57 7.34 -15.32 19.82
C SER A 57 7.29 -14.65 21.20
N LYS A 58 6.64 -13.49 21.27
CA LYS A 58 6.25 -12.79 22.51
C LYS A 58 4.96 -12.00 22.28
N PRO A 59 4.16 -11.71 23.32
CA PRO A 59 2.84 -11.11 23.17
C PRO A 59 2.86 -9.73 22.49
N ILE A 60 3.82 -8.88 22.84
CA ILE A 60 3.98 -7.52 22.32
C ILE A 60 5.47 -7.30 22.02
N PRO A 61 5.84 -6.95 20.78
CA PRO A 61 7.21 -6.57 20.45
C PRO A 61 7.51 -5.15 20.94
N ALA A 62 8.79 -4.88 21.19
CA ALA A 62 9.25 -3.50 21.39
C ALA A 62 9.49 -2.83 20.03
N ASP A 63 9.62 -1.51 20.02
CA ASP A 63 10.04 -0.78 18.81
C ASP A 63 11.44 -1.24 18.38
N ASN A 64 11.67 -1.36 17.07
CA ASN A 64 12.92 -1.82 16.46
C ASN A 64 13.33 -3.27 16.78
N ASP A 65 12.45 -4.05 17.38
CA ASP A 65 12.70 -5.43 17.78
C ASP A 65 12.64 -6.41 16.61
N LEU A 66 13.43 -7.49 16.70
CA LEU A 66 13.29 -8.63 15.78
C LEU A 66 12.20 -9.56 16.30
N TRP A 67 11.03 -9.53 15.67
CA TRP A 67 9.87 -10.29 16.11
C TRP A 67 9.61 -11.48 15.19
N THR A 68 9.24 -12.63 15.78
CA THR A 68 9.04 -13.87 15.03
C THR A 68 7.60 -14.34 15.18
N LEU A 69 6.95 -14.54 14.03
CA LEU A 69 5.64 -15.15 13.90
C LEU A 69 5.82 -16.57 13.38
N SER A 70 5.06 -17.53 13.91
CA SER A 70 5.23 -18.95 13.57
C SER A 70 3.90 -19.69 13.53
N ASN A 71 3.91 -20.90 12.96
CA ASN A 71 2.74 -21.76 12.86
C ASN A 71 1.57 -21.03 12.20
N PHE A 72 1.79 -20.49 11.00
CA PHE A 72 0.74 -19.80 10.25
C PHE A 72 -0.42 -20.75 9.95
N GLN A 73 -1.61 -20.39 10.41
CA GLN A 73 -2.85 -21.13 10.23
C GLN A 73 -3.90 -20.26 9.53
N ALA A 74 -4.98 -20.88 9.06
CA ALA A 74 -6.08 -20.15 8.45
C ALA A 74 -6.60 -19.08 9.43
N ALA A 75 -6.68 -17.83 8.97
CA ALA A 75 -7.17 -16.74 9.79
C ALA A 75 -8.60 -17.02 10.29
N MET A 76 -8.83 -16.67 11.54
CA MET A 76 -10.08 -16.94 12.24
C MET A 76 -11.03 -15.75 12.13
N ASP A 77 -12.30 -16.04 11.95
CA ASP A 77 -13.40 -15.12 12.19
C ASP A 77 -13.85 -15.30 13.65
N VAL A 78 -13.47 -14.35 14.50
CA VAL A 78 -13.74 -14.45 15.95
C VAL A 78 -15.22 -14.25 16.29
N SER A 79 -16.01 -13.64 15.41
CA SER A 79 -17.46 -13.52 15.58
C SER A 79 -18.15 -14.90 15.54
N THR A 80 -17.59 -15.85 14.79
CA THR A 80 -18.13 -17.21 14.66
C THR A 80 -17.23 -18.29 15.28
N LYS A 81 -16.02 -17.93 15.72
CA LYS A 81 -14.97 -18.84 16.23
C LYS A 81 -14.61 -19.95 15.24
N LYS A 82 -14.70 -19.65 13.94
CA LYS A 82 -14.37 -20.54 12.82
C LYS A 82 -13.37 -19.86 11.88
N PRO A 83 -12.69 -20.60 10.99
CA PRO A 83 -11.93 -19.96 9.92
C PRO A 83 -12.79 -18.97 9.13
N ILE A 84 -12.19 -17.89 8.65
CA ILE A 84 -12.88 -16.91 7.81
C ILE A 84 -13.46 -17.62 6.57
N ASP A 85 -14.73 -17.36 6.30
CA ASP A 85 -15.36 -17.75 5.04
C ASP A 85 -14.94 -16.77 3.95
N TRP A 86 -13.94 -17.17 3.16
CA TRP A 86 -13.39 -16.42 2.05
C TRP A 86 -14.28 -16.40 0.80
N GLY A 87 -15.51 -16.91 0.89
CA GLY A 87 -16.44 -17.01 -0.24
C GLY A 87 -16.15 -18.24 -1.10
N VAL A 88 -17.07 -18.54 -2.02
CA VAL A 88 -17.02 -19.75 -2.87
C VAL A 88 -15.75 -19.79 -3.71
N ASN A 89 -15.31 -18.64 -4.22
CA ASN A 89 -14.11 -18.52 -5.05
C ASN A 89 -12.84 -18.22 -4.22
N GLY A 90 -12.95 -18.03 -2.90
CA GLY A 90 -11.82 -17.65 -2.05
C GLY A 90 -11.29 -16.23 -2.29
N ASP A 91 -12.11 -15.36 -2.85
CA ASP A 91 -11.75 -14.02 -3.36
C ASP A 91 -12.21 -12.86 -2.46
N ARG A 92 -12.86 -13.16 -1.33
CA ARG A 92 -13.10 -12.17 -0.28
C ARG A 92 -11.78 -11.69 0.33
N TYR A 93 -11.81 -10.50 0.90
CA TYR A 93 -10.68 -9.92 1.59
C TYR A 93 -11.11 -9.22 2.87
N VAL A 94 -10.17 -9.09 3.81
CA VAL A 94 -10.35 -8.31 5.04
C VAL A 94 -9.58 -7.00 4.96
N VAL A 95 -10.11 -5.99 5.65
CA VAL A 95 -9.50 -4.67 5.80
C VAL A 95 -9.56 -4.26 7.27
N VAL A 96 -8.48 -3.67 7.78
CA VAL A 96 -8.48 -3.05 9.09
C VAL A 96 -9.12 -1.67 8.96
N ASN A 97 -10.11 -1.38 9.80
CA ASN A 97 -10.78 -0.10 9.80
C ASN A 97 -10.67 0.53 11.19
N VAL A 98 -10.74 1.86 11.25
CA VAL A 98 -10.62 2.63 12.49
C VAL A 98 -11.97 3.24 12.86
N VAL A 99 -12.35 3.10 14.12
CA VAL A 99 -13.63 3.57 14.64
C VAL A 99 -13.45 4.21 16.02
N PRO A 100 -14.36 5.09 16.47
CA PRO A 100 -14.34 5.59 17.84
C PRO A 100 -14.44 4.44 18.85
N ASP A 101 -13.58 4.47 19.85
CA ASP A 101 -13.70 3.59 21.01
C ASP A 101 -14.58 4.23 22.08
N LYS A 102 -15.68 3.53 22.40
CA LYS A 102 -16.64 3.97 23.42
C LYS A 102 -16.48 3.23 24.75
N ASN A 103 -15.58 2.24 24.82
CA ASN A 103 -15.53 1.28 25.92
C ASN A 103 -14.16 1.25 26.63
N ASN A 104 -13.27 2.21 26.35
CA ASN A 104 -11.92 2.27 26.93
C ASN A 104 -11.17 0.94 26.83
N ARG A 105 -11.20 0.33 25.63
CA ARG A 105 -10.59 -0.97 25.33
C ARG A 105 -9.08 -0.95 25.61
N PRO A 106 -8.48 -2.11 25.95
CA PRO A 106 -7.02 -2.22 26.07
C PRO A 106 -6.37 -1.92 24.72
N TYR A 107 -5.21 -1.26 24.75
CA TYR A 107 -4.46 -0.85 23.55
C TYR A 107 -5.27 -0.03 22.52
N ARG A 108 -6.30 0.68 22.98
CA ARG A 108 -6.94 1.72 22.18
C ARG A 108 -5.94 2.82 21.82
N VAL A 109 -6.20 3.50 20.73
CA VAL A 109 -5.44 4.68 20.32
C VAL A 109 -5.93 5.86 21.14
N VAL A 110 -5.05 6.44 21.95
CA VAL A 110 -5.33 7.64 22.73
C VAL A 110 -4.91 8.88 21.95
N ASP A 111 -5.67 9.95 22.12
CA ASP A 111 -5.31 11.26 21.59
C ASP A 111 -4.19 11.89 22.42
N ASP A 112 -2.96 11.79 21.91
CA ASP A 112 -1.74 12.39 22.47
C ASP A 112 -1.38 13.75 21.84
N MET A 113 -2.22 14.28 20.94
CA MET A 113 -1.89 15.46 20.12
C MET A 113 -2.89 16.61 20.27
N ALA A 114 -4.17 16.31 20.39
CA ALA A 114 -5.27 17.29 20.30
C ALA A 114 -6.02 17.50 21.63
N GLY A 115 -5.81 16.65 22.63
CA GLY A 115 -6.41 16.78 23.96
C GLY A 115 -7.94 16.64 23.98
N THR A 116 -8.53 15.93 23.01
CA THR A 116 -9.98 15.73 22.89
C THR A 116 -10.55 14.73 23.90
N ASN A 117 -9.70 13.91 24.53
CA ASN A 117 -10.05 12.75 25.35
C ASN A 117 -10.79 11.63 24.60
N HIS A 118 -11.03 11.77 23.29
CA HIS A 118 -11.57 10.69 22.47
C HIS A 118 -10.49 9.65 22.21
N SER A 119 -10.92 8.40 22.05
CA SER A 119 -10.03 7.29 21.72
C SER A 119 -10.57 6.55 20.51
N LEU A 120 -9.69 5.85 19.80
CA LEU A 120 -10.04 5.02 18.63
C LEU A 120 -9.69 3.56 18.90
N THR A 121 -10.38 2.66 18.21
CA THR A 121 -10.07 1.23 18.16
C THR A 121 -10.16 0.75 16.72
N PHE A 122 -9.66 -0.46 16.47
CA PHE A 122 -9.66 -1.05 15.14
C PHE A 122 -10.68 -2.19 14.99
N THR A 123 -11.41 -2.20 13.89
CA THR A 123 -12.24 -3.33 13.45
C THR A 123 -11.53 -4.10 12.34
N LEU A 124 -11.94 -5.36 12.16
CA LEU A 124 -11.56 -6.15 10.99
C LEU A 124 -12.83 -6.50 10.23
N ASP A 125 -12.95 -5.94 9.03
CA ASP A 125 -14.16 -5.97 8.21
C ASP A 125 -13.92 -6.86 6.98
N LEU A 126 -14.88 -7.74 6.67
CA LEU A 126 -14.85 -8.67 5.55
C LEU A 126 -15.69 -8.14 4.39
N TYR A 127 -15.15 -8.21 3.18
CA TYR A 127 -15.77 -7.73 1.95
C TYR A 127 -15.77 -8.80 0.86
N GLU A 128 -16.77 -8.73 -0.02
CA GLU A 128 -16.76 -9.44 -1.30
C GLU A 128 -15.70 -8.83 -2.24
N PHE A 129 -15.23 -9.60 -3.23
CA PHE A 129 -14.21 -9.15 -4.19
C PHE A 129 -14.56 -7.81 -4.89
N ASN A 130 -15.86 -7.58 -5.14
CA ASN A 130 -16.37 -6.36 -5.76
C ASN A 130 -16.48 -5.16 -4.80
N GLY A 131 -16.11 -5.33 -3.53
CA GLY A 131 -16.14 -4.26 -2.54
C GLY A 131 -17.39 -4.19 -1.67
N LYS A 132 -18.36 -5.08 -1.88
CA LYS A 132 -19.56 -5.12 -1.04
C LYS A 132 -19.18 -5.59 0.37
N PHE A 133 -19.56 -4.83 1.39
CA PHE A 133 -19.40 -5.24 2.78
C PHE A 133 -20.19 -6.51 3.07
N VAL A 134 -19.54 -7.48 3.72
CA VAL A 134 -20.16 -8.75 4.16
C VAL A 134 -20.53 -8.63 5.63
N LYS A 135 -19.52 -8.43 6.50
CA LYS A 135 -19.68 -8.28 7.95
C LYS A 135 -18.39 -7.82 8.63
N THR A 136 -18.50 -7.33 9.85
CA THR A 136 -17.36 -7.14 10.76
C THR A 136 -17.05 -8.46 11.47
N ILE A 137 -15.85 -9.01 11.25
CA ILE A 137 -15.41 -10.27 11.89
C ILE A 137 -14.84 -10.01 13.29
N SER A 138 -14.29 -8.82 13.52
CA SER A 138 -13.81 -8.37 14.83
C SER A 138 -14.24 -6.92 15.09
N ASN A 139 -15.08 -6.72 16.12
CA ASN A 139 -15.66 -5.41 16.45
C ASN A 139 -14.70 -4.47 17.20
N TRP A 140 -13.56 -4.98 17.66
CA TRP A 140 -12.49 -4.20 18.27
C TRP A 140 -11.20 -5.03 18.32
N GLY A 141 -10.06 -4.36 18.40
CA GLY A 141 -8.74 -4.98 18.42
C GLY A 141 -7.66 -3.90 18.33
N TYR A 142 -6.41 -4.34 18.31
CA TYR A 142 -5.25 -3.46 18.26
C TYR A 142 -4.19 -4.00 17.32
N LEU A 143 -3.39 -3.09 16.78
CA LEU A 143 -2.29 -3.39 15.87
C LEU A 143 -0.97 -3.47 16.64
N LEU A 144 -0.23 -4.54 16.40
CA LEU A 144 1.09 -4.79 16.95
C LEU A 144 2.11 -5.04 15.85
N GLY A 145 3.35 -4.68 16.14
CA GLY A 145 4.50 -5.07 15.34
C GLY A 145 4.40 -4.61 13.90
N ASP A 146 4.02 -3.35 13.68
CA ASP A 146 3.96 -2.78 12.34
C ASP A 146 5.37 -2.74 11.73
N GLY A 147 5.47 -3.21 10.49
CA GLY A 147 6.72 -3.50 9.81
C GLY A 147 6.51 -3.61 8.29
N TYR A 148 7.58 -3.51 7.52
CA TYR A 148 7.45 -3.62 6.06
C TYR A 148 6.89 -4.97 5.62
N LEU A 149 7.04 -6.05 6.41
CA LEU A 149 6.52 -7.37 6.04
C LEU A 149 5.05 -7.59 6.39
N GLY A 150 4.43 -6.66 7.12
CA GLY A 150 3.05 -6.74 7.57
C GLY A 150 2.87 -6.30 9.01
N VAL A 151 1.65 -6.49 9.51
CA VAL A 151 1.23 -6.09 10.85
C VAL A 151 0.38 -7.20 11.50
N VAL A 152 0.41 -7.30 12.83
CA VAL A 152 -0.48 -8.21 13.56
C VAL A 152 -1.68 -7.44 14.09
N TYR A 153 -2.88 -7.81 13.64
CA TYR A 153 -4.12 -7.38 14.25
C TYR A 153 -4.56 -8.41 15.31
N VAL A 154 -4.63 -7.99 16.57
CA VAL A 154 -5.10 -8.84 17.66
C VAL A 154 -6.61 -8.68 17.82
N GLN A 155 -7.36 -9.65 17.29
CA GLN A 155 -8.81 -9.62 17.30
C GLN A 155 -9.32 -9.79 18.74
N GLN A 156 -10.14 -8.82 19.19
CA GLN A 156 -10.77 -8.82 20.52
C GLN A 156 -9.80 -9.09 21.68
N GLY A 157 -8.53 -8.69 21.52
CA GLY A 157 -7.47 -8.84 22.52
C GLY A 157 -6.96 -10.26 22.76
N VAL A 158 -7.38 -11.24 21.97
CA VAL A 158 -7.01 -12.65 22.20
C VAL A 158 -6.40 -13.30 20.97
N TYR A 159 -6.90 -13.01 19.77
CA TYR A 159 -6.59 -13.82 18.59
C TYR A 159 -5.69 -13.06 17.61
N PRO A 160 -4.36 -13.31 17.61
CA PRO A 160 -3.45 -12.66 16.68
C PRO A 160 -3.68 -13.11 15.24
N THR A 161 -3.86 -12.14 14.36
CA THR A 161 -3.99 -12.32 12.91
C THR A 161 -2.94 -11.48 12.21
N PHE A 162 -1.96 -12.15 11.63
CA PHE A 162 -0.94 -11.52 10.81
C PHE A 162 -1.52 -11.19 9.44
N LEU A 163 -1.48 -9.90 9.12
CA LEU A 163 -1.85 -9.33 7.84
C LEU A 163 -0.55 -9.09 7.07
N SER A 164 -0.18 -10.08 6.27
CA SER A 164 1.12 -10.15 5.62
C SER A 164 1.18 -9.28 4.36
N GLY A 165 2.29 -8.57 4.18
CA GLY A 165 2.66 -7.94 2.92
C GLY A 165 3.39 -8.91 1.99
N VAL A 166 4.13 -9.88 2.53
CA VAL A 166 4.92 -10.86 1.77
C VAL A 166 4.20 -12.20 1.59
N ALA A 167 4.76 -13.10 0.78
CA ALA A 167 4.26 -14.47 0.71
C ALA A 167 4.75 -15.24 1.95
N VAL A 168 3.84 -15.97 2.60
CA VAL A 168 4.14 -16.88 3.72
C VAL A 168 3.39 -18.19 3.52
N GLU A 169 3.89 -19.25 4.16
CA GLU A 169 3.36 -20.60 4.00
C GLU A 169 2.71 -21.12 5.29
N LYS A 170 1.68 -21.95 5.14
CA LYS A 170 1.00 -22.60 6.26
C LYS A 170 1.99 -23.41 7.10
N GLY A 171 1.95 -23.25 8.42
CA GLY A 171 2.86 -23.90 9.36
C GLY A 171 4.26 -23.27 9.44
N GLY A 172 4.58 -22.37 8.51
CA GLY A 172 5.88 -21.70 8.45
C GLY A 172 6.08 -20.65 9.54
N SER A 173 7.18 -19.91 9.41
CA SER A 173 7.55 -18.81 10.29
C SER A 173 8.15 -17.65 9.52
N LEU A 174 8.02 -16.44 10.07
CA LEU A 174 8.59 -15.21 9.54
C LEU A 174 9.18 -14.41 10.70
N SER A 175 10.45 -14.03 10.58
CA SER A 175 11.10 -13.08 11.48
C SER A 175 11.31 -11.76 10.76
N TYR A 176 10.92 -10.65 11.37
CA TYR A 176 11.05 -9.33 10.76
C TYR A 176 11.30 -8.24 11.79
N LYS A 177 11.87 -7.13 11.31
CA LYS A 177 12.10 -5.94 12.14
C LYS A 177 10.79 -5.19 12.31
N VAL A 178 10.39 -4.99 13.55
CA VAL A 178 9.23 -4.17 13.93
C VAL A 178 9.68 -2.72 14.00
N TYR A 179 8.94 -1.78 13.40
CA TYR A 179 9.21 -0.34 13.60
C TYR A 179 8.42 0.19 14.79
N ASN A 180 7.13 -0.11 14.84
CA ASN A 180 6.24 0.27 15.93
C ASN A 180 5.71 -0.98 16.64
N GLY A 181 6.04 -1.10 17.93
CA GLY A 181 5.66 -2.22 18.78
C GLY A 181 4.15 -2.34 18.93
N ALA A 182 3.47 -1.21 19.17
CA ALA A 182 2.01 -1.12 19.27
C ALA A 182 1.49 0.24 18.79
N VAL A 183 0.41 0.22 18.01
CA VAL A 183 -0.27 1.44 17.54
C VAL A 183 -1.27 1.88 18.60
N THR A 184 -0.83 2.79 19.49
CA THR A 184 -1.61 3.20 20.68
C THR A 184 -1.73 4.72 20.83
N GLN A 185 -1.06 5.49 19.98
CA GLN A 185 -1.07 6.95 20.00
C GLN A 185 -1.61 7.48 18.67
N LEU A 186 -2.32 8.61 18.71
CA LEU A 186 -2.83 9.27 17.50
C LEU A 186 -1.67 9.69 16.59
N SER A 187 -0.52 10.05 17.17
CA SER A 187 0.72 10.33 16.44
C SER A 187 1.28 9.14 15.66
N ASN A 188 0.82 7.90 15.94
CA ASN A 188 1.13 6.75 15.09
C ASN A 188 0.32 6.72 13.78
N LEU A 189 -0.75 7.52 13.70
CA LEU A 189 -1.73 7.46 12.61
C LEU A 189 -1.76 8.71 11.74
N VAL A 190 -1.36 9.87 12.24
CA VAL A 190 -1.44 11.14 11.51
C VAL A 190 -0.26 12.05 11.83
N TYR A 191 0.17 12.85 10.85
CA TYR A 191 1.15 13.91 11.10
C TYR A 191 0.53 15.10 11.86
N GLU A 192 1.32 15.68 12.75
CA GLU A 192 0.91 16.87 13.52
C GLU A 192 0.56 18.07 12.63
N ALA A 193 1.28 18.24 11.52
CA ALA A 193 1.02 19.32 10.57
C ALA A 193 -0.38 19.19 9.93
N ASP A 194 -0.75 17.98 9.51
CA ASP A 194 -2.05 17.71 8.88
C ASP A 194 -3.18 17.88 9.89
N LEU A 195 -2.99 17.42 11.13
CA LEU A 195 -3.94 17.60 12.21
C LEU A 195 -4.17 19.10 12.52
N LYS A 196 -3.09 19.88 12.63
CA LYS A 196 -3.16 21.33 12.83
C LYS A 196 -3.88 22.03 11.68
N SER A 197 -3.60 21.64 10.43
CA SER A 197 -4.27 22.19 9.26
C SER A 197 -5.76 21.87 9.27
N ALA A 198 -6.11 20.61 9.56
CA ALA A 198 -7.50 20.16 9.60
C ALA A 198 -8.34 20.89 10.65
N PHE A 199 -7.76 21.17 11.82
CA PHE A 199 -8.42 21.96 12.87
C PHE A 199 -8.49 23.45 12.56
N ARG A 200 -7.45 24.04 11.96
CA ARG A 200 -7.46 25.44 11.57
C ARG A 200 -8.54 25.71 10.52
N GLU A 201 -8.72 24.77 9.60
CA GLU A 201 -9.63 24.92 8.46
C GLU A 201 -10.99 24.26 8.69
N MET A 202 -11.15 23.53 9.80
CA MET A 202 -12.34 22.75 10.16
C MET A 202 -12.79 21.79 9.04
N LYS A 203 -11.82 21.25 8.30
CA LYS A 203 -12.05 20.32 7.18
C LYS A 203 -10.80 19.45 6.96
N VAL A 204 -10.99 18.27 6.40
CA VAL A 204 -9.89 17.40 5.96
C VAL A 204 -9.74 17.56 4.45
N ASP A 205 -8.72 18.30 4.03
CA ASP A 205 -8.34 18.53 2.63
C ASP A 205 -7.56 17.36 2.00
N LEU A 206 -7.74 16.16 2.56
CA LEU A 206 -7.35 14.92 1.91
C LEU A 206 -8.55 14.40 1.12
N PRO A 207 -8.32 13.88 -0.11
CA PRO A 207 -9.38 13.26 -0.89
C PRO A 207 -10.06 12.19 -0.05
N ASP A 208 -11.36 11.98 -0.27
CA ASP A 208 -12.10 10.95 0.44
C ASP A 208 -11.55 9.58 0.04
N GLN A 209 -10.56 9.11 0.80
CA GLN A 209 -10.11 7.73 0.79
C GLN A 209 -11.13 6.93 1.58
N ILE A 210 -12.37 6.94 1.11
CA ILE A 210 -13.25 5.80 1.38
C ILE A 210 -12.43 4.57 0.97
N PRO A 211 -12.61 3.39 1.61
CA PRO A 211 -12.07 2.11 1.13
C PRO A 211 -12.39 1.75 -0.35
N LEU A 212 -12.91 2.69 -1.15
CA LEU A 212 -12.87 2.84 -2.60
C LEU A 212 -11.46 2.85 -3.25
N GLN A 213 -10.42 2.28 -2.62
CA GLN A 213 -9.40 1.51 -3.37
C GLN A 213 -9.98 0.22 -4.01
N LEU A 214 -11.30 0.21 -4.20
CA LEU A 214 -12.11 -0.74 -4.95
C LEU A 214 -12.47 -0.24 -6.35
N SER A 215 -12.30 1.04 -6.67
CA SER A 215 -12.44 1.50 -8.06
C SER A 215 -11.09 1.58 -8.73
N CYS A 216 -10.90 0.71 -9.71
CA CYS A 216 -9.79 0.68 -10.65
C CYS A 216 -9.84 1.87 -11.61
N THR A 217 -9.90 3.11 -11.11
CA THR A 217 -10.03 4.30 -11.97
C THR A 217 -8.67 4.91 -12.23
N PHE A 218 -7.85 4.16 -12.98
CA PHE A 218 -7.11 4.79 -14.05
C PHE A 218 -8.00 4.80 -15.29
N PRO A 219 -7.87 5.79 -16.19
CA PRO A 219 -8.52 5.68 -17.49
C PRO A 219 -8.18 4.32 -18.11
N PRO A 220 -9.12 3.68 -18.82
CA PRO A 220 -8.83 2.47 -19.58
C PRO A 220 -7.59 2.71 -20.45
N LYS A 221 -6.86 1.64 -20.77
CA LYS A 221 -5.70 1.73 -21.67
C LYS A 221 -6.01 2.69 -22.82
N PRO A 222 -5.17 3.70 -23.08
CA PRO A 222 -5.33 4.59 -24.21
C PRO A 222 -5.67 3.81 -25.48
N VAL A 223 -6.74 4.24 -26.15
CA VAL A 223 -7.17 3.63 -27.42
C VAL A 223 -6.57 4.44 -28.55
N PHE A 224 -5.79 3.79 -29.39
CA PHE A 224 -5.18 4.41 -30.56
C PHE A 224 -5.93 4.02 -31.84
N ASP A 225 -5.71 4.76 -32.92
CA ASP A 225 -6.17 4.35 -34.25
C ASP A 225 -5.56 3.00 -34.68
N ALA A 226 -6.17 2.34 -35.67
CA ALA A 226 -5.73 1.01 -36.12
C ALA A 226 -4.25 0.96 -36.57
N PRO A 227 -3.72 1.94 -37.33
CA PRO A 227 -2.30 1.97 -37.69
C PRO A 227 -1.36 2.03 -36.48
N LYS A 228 -1.63 2.92 -35.51
CA LYS A 228 -0.85 3.02 -34.28
C LYS A 228 -0.94 1.75 -33.45
N THR A 229 -2.14 1.20 -33.31
CA THR A 229 -2.38 -0.03 -32.55
C THR A 229 -1.58 -1.20 -33.13
N ALA A 230 -1.57 -1.36 -34.46
CA ALA A 230 -0.79 -2.40 -35.14
C ALA A 230 0.72 -2.29 -34.85
N ILE A 231 1.26 -1.07 -34.76
CA ILE A 231 2.67 -0.86 -34.39
C ILE A 231 2.93 -1.30 -32.96
N LEU A 232 2.10 -0.87 -32.00
CA LEU A 232 2.28 -1.23 -30.58
C LEU A 232 2.12 -2.74 -30.35
N GLU A 233 1.18 -3.38 -31.04
CA GLU A 233 1.00 -4.84 -31.01
C GLU A 233 2.22 -5.56 -31.59
N LYS A 234 2.72 -5.10 -32.73
CA LYS A 234 3.97 -5.64 -33.32
C LYS A 234 5.14 -5.52 -32.34
N MET A 235 5.33 -4.34 -31.73
CA MET A 235 6.37 -4.12 -30.73
C MET A 235 6.26 -5.10 -29.56
N LYS A 236 5.03 -5.33 -29.05
CA LYS A 236 4.77 -6.26 -27.96
C LYS A 236 4.99 -7.72 -28.36
N GLN A 237 4.68 -8.09 -29.61
CA GLN A 237 4.91 -9.43 -30.15
C GLN A 237 6.39 -9.74 -30.42
N GLU A 238 7.19 -8.73 -30.76
CA GLU A 238 8.60 -8.92 -31.13
C GLU A 238 9.57 -8.72 -29.94
N SER A 239 9.13 -8.08 -28.85
CA SER A 239 9.98 -7.76 -27.70
C SER A 239 9.84 -8.74 -26.53
N PRO A 240 10.91 -9.46 -26.15
CA PRO A 240 10.94 -10.26 -24.92
C PRO A 240 10.70 -9.43 -23.65
N PHE A 241 11.13 -8.16 -23.65
CA PHE A 241 10.93 -7.25 -22.53
C PHE A 241 9.45 -6.94 -22.29
N LEU A 242 8.69 -6.63 -23.34
CA LEU A 242 7.26 -6.32 -23.25
C LEU A 242 6.39 -7.56 -23.03
N GLN A 243 6.93 -8.75 -23.28
CA GLN A 243 6.27 -10.03 -22.99
C GLN A 243 6.53 -10.52 -21.57
N ALA A 244 7.56 -10.00 -20.89
CA ALA A 244 7.90 -10.40 -19.55
C ALA A 244 6.76 -10.08 -18.56
N LYS A 245 6.47 -11.04 -17.69
CA LYS A 245 5.52 -10.90 -16.59
C LYS A 245 6.32 -10.91 -15.29
N TYR A 246 6.07 -9.93 -14.44
CA TYR A 246 6.74 -9.79 -13.16
C TYR A 246 5.72 -10.01 -12.04
N TYR A 247 5.92 -11.07 -11.26
CA TYR A 247 5.06 -11.41 -10.13
C TYR A 247 5.61 -10.80 -8.85
N GLN A 248 4.87 -10.93 -7.73
CA GLN A 248 5.30 -10.39 -6.43
C GLN A 248 6.77 -10.73 -6.09
N LYS A 249 7.20 -11.95 -6.41
CA LYS A 249 8.59 -12.36 -6.26
C LYS A 249 9.43 -11.78 -7.41
N GLY A 250 10.43 -10.99 -7.04
CA GLY A 250 11.37 -10.38 -8.01
C GLY A 250 11.06 -8.92 -8.33
N VAL A 251 10.08 -8.32 -7.67
CA VAL A 251 9.77 -6.88 -7.74
C VAL A 251 9.86 -6.30 -6.34
N TYR A 252 10.61 -5.21 -6.20
CA TYR A 252 10.86 -4.55 -4.92
C TYR A 252 10.95 -3.05 -5.13
N ASP A 253 10.58 -2.25 -4.15
CA ASP A 253 10.99 -0.85 -4.13
C ASP A 253 12.35 -0.73 -3.44
N ALA A 254 13.18 0.18 -3.91
CA ALA A 254 14.58 0.27 -3.51
C ALA A 254 14.91 1.65 -2.97
N GLY A 255 15.45 1.68 -1.75
CA GLY A 255 16.06 2.87 -1.18
C GLY A 255 17.39 3.14 -1.84
N LYS A 256 17.48 4.14 -2.71
CA LYS A 256 18.75 4.57 -3.35
C LYS A 256 19.24 5.90 -2.79
N MET A 257 20.57 6.08 -2.76
CA MET A 257 21.20 7.38 -2.47
C MET A 257 21.81 8.03 -3.71
N ASP A 258 22.16 7.24 -4.72
CA ASP A 258 22.84 7.68 -5.93
C ASP A 258 22.25 7.03 -7.20
N PHE A 259 22.77 7.46 -8.35
CA PHE A 259 22.45 6.86 -9.65
C PHE A 259 23.54 5.87 -10.05
N PRO A 260 23.22 4.85 -10.85
CA PRO A 260 24.17 3.82 -11.19
C PRO A 260 25.29 4.36 -12.07
N LYS A 261 26.47 3.76 -11.94
CA LYS A 261 27.60 3.97 -12.84
C LYS A 261 27.87 2.68 -13.64
N PRO A 262 28.10 2.75 -14.96
CA PRO A 262 28.41 1.56 -15.75
C PRO A 262 29.66 0.84 -15.21
N ASN A 263 29.62 -0.49 -15.26
CA ASN A 263 30.65 -1.41 -14.79
C ASN A 263 30.99 -1.29 -13.29
N GLN A 264 30.08 -0.73 -12.48
CA GLN A 264 30.22 -0.61 -11.03
C GLN A 264 29.05 -1.29 -10.32
N LYS A 265 29.25 -1.64 -9.05
CA LYS A 265 28.14 -2.07 -8.19
C LYS A 265 27.27 -0.88 -7.84
N TRP A 266 25.98 -0.98 -8.09
CA TRP A 266 24.99 -0.02 -7.59
C TRP A 266 24.36 -0.58 -6.32
N SER A 267 24.33 0.23 -5.27
CA SER A 267 23.92 -0.20 -3.93
C SER A 267 22.67 0.54 -3.48
N PHE A 268 21.77 -0.21 -2.84
CA PHE A 268 20.56 0.29 -2.22
C PHE A 268 20.72 0.15 -0.71
N TRP A 269 20.37 1.22 0.01
CA TRP A 269 20.48 1.23 1.47
C TRP A 269 19.40 0.35 2.12
N ASN A 270 18.27 0.16 1.45
CA ASN A 270 17.25 -0.80 1.86
C ASN A 270 16.37 -1.26 0.70
N MET A 271 15.69 -2.39 0.91
CA MET A 271 14.71 -2.96 -0.01
C MET A 271 13.35 -3.06 0.67
N PHE A 272 12.28 -2.73 -0.08
CA PHE A 272 10.91 -2.61 0.40
C PHE A 272 9.95 -3.45 -0.46
N ILE A 273 8.78 -3.73 0.10
CA ILE A 273 7.67 -4.30 -0.66
C ILE A 273 7.31 -3.32 -1.78
N PRO A 274 7.06 -3.80 -3.01
CA PRO A 274 6.70 -2.93 -4.11
C PRO A 274 5.35 -2.26 -3.87
N SER A 275 5.32 -0.96 -4.09
CA SER A 275 4.16 -0.11 -3.87
C SER A 275 3.56 0.39 -5.18
N ASP A 276 2.27 0.68 -5.09
CA ASP A 276 1.51 1.36 -6.10
C ASP A 276 1.66 2.87 -5.87
N ILE A 277 2.39 3.57 -6.74
CA ILE A 277 2.71 5.00 -6.56
C ILE A 277 1.47 5.90 -6.42
N THR A 278 0.33 5.41 -6.90
CA THR A 278 -0.92 6.18 -6.99
C THR A 278 -1.57 6.38 -5.63
N ASN A 279 -1.29 5.46 -4.69
CA ASN A 279 -1.79 5.49 -3.33
C ASN A 279 -0.71 5.19 -2.28
N ARG A 280 0.53 4.90 -2.71
CA ARG A 280 1.68 4.51 -1.89
C ARG A 280 1.43 3.28 -1.01
N CYS A 281 0.43 2.47 -1.36
CA CYS A 281 0.11 1.21 -0.69
C CYS A 281 0.83 0.05 -1.40
N PRO A 282 1.03 -1.11 -0.74
CA PRO A 282 1.51 -2.32 -1.42
C PRO A 282 0.64 -2.68 -2.62
N ILE A 283 1.27 -3.20 -3.68
CA ILE A 283 0.53 -3.67 -4.86
C ILE A 283 -0.45 -4.79 -4.46
N ASP A 284 -1.71 -4.68 -4.91
CA ASP A 284 -2.73 -5.72 -4.76
C ASP A 284 -2.46 -6.87 -5.76
N TRP A 285 -1.74 -7.90 -5.30
CA TRP A 285 -1.42 -9.10 -6.05
C TRP A 285 -2.59 -10.08 -6.26
N GLY A 286 -3.80 -9.71 -5.82
CA GLY A 286 -5.03 -10.48 -6.02
C GLY A 286 -5.23 -11.64 -5.03
N PRO A 287 -6.38 -12.33 -5.10
CA PRO A 287 -6.77 -13.38 -4.16
C PRO A 287 -5.76 -14.50 -3.95
N ASN A 288 -5.12 -14.93 -5.04
CA ASN A 288 -4.16 -16.02 -5.05
C ASN A 288 -2.70 -15.53 -5.06
N GLY A 289 -2.46 -14.21 -5.06
CA GLY A 289 -1.12 -13.64 -5.23
C GLY A 289 -0.53 -13.87 -6.63
N ASP A 290 -1.38 -14.11 -7.63
CA ASP A 290 -1.03 -14.54 -8.98
C ASP A 290 -1.20 -13.44 -10.05
N ARG A 291 -1.61 -12.23 -9.64
CA ARG A 291 -1.50 -11.06 -10.51
C ARG A 291 -0.05 -10.78 -10.86
N TYR A 292 0.17 -10.14 -12.00
CA TYR A 292 1.49 -9.73 -12.43
C TYR A 292 1.48 -8.30 -12.93
N ILE A 293 2.62 -7.65 -12.81
CA ILE A 293 2.89 -6.39 -13.49
C ILE A 293 3.67 -6.64 -14.77
N GLN A 294 3.41 -5.83 -15.79
CA GLN A 294 4.07 -5.89 -17.09
C GLN A 294 4.18 -4.49 -17.68
N PHE A 295 5.26 -4.25 -18.42
CA PHE A 295 5.42 -3.03 -19.21
C PHE A 295 4.63 -3.15 -20.51
N ASP A 296 3.81 -2.15 -20.78
CA ASP A 296 3.23 -1.92 -22.10
C ASP A 296 4.05 -0.82 -22.83
N VAL A 297 3.69 -0.52 -24.08
CA VAL A 297 4.29 0.54 -24.89
C VAL A 297 3.20 1.45 -25.44
N GLU A 298 3.43 2.76 -25.42
CA GLU A 298 2.49 3.78 -25.87
C GLU A 298 3.18 4.91 -26.60
N PHE A 299 2.46 5.59 -27.48
CA PHE A 299 2.99 6.80 -28.12
C PHE A 299 3.12 7.95 -27.10
N GLU A 300 4.17 8.76 -27.27
CA GLU A 300 4.28 10.03 -26.58
C GLU A 300 3.27 11.04 -27.15
N ASP A 301 2.21 11.35 -26.39
CA ASP A 301 1.21 12.35 -26.78
C ASP A 301 1.68 13.79 -26.53
N LYS A 302 2.45 14.00 -25.45
CA LYS A 302 3.05 15.29 -25.07
C LYS A 302 4.50 15.06 -24.68
N ARG A 303 5.36 16.06 -24.94
CA ARG A 303 6.79 15.97 -24.63
C ARG A 303 7.00 15.56 -23.17
N ASN A 304 7.65 14.42 -22.99
CA ASN A 304 7.98 13.77 -21.74
C ASN A 304 9.47 13.41 -21.78
N TYR A 305 10.16 13.70 -20.69
CA TYR A 305 11.60 13.43 -20.55
C TYR A 305 11.90 11.93 -20.43
N SER A 306 10.90 11.13 -20.08
CA SER A 306 11.02 9.68 -19.91
C SER A 306 10.72 8.89 -21.19
N ALA A 307 10.29 9.55 -22.27
CA ALA A 307 10.00 8.86 -23.52
C ALA A 307 11.28 8.44 -24.24
N LEU A 308 11.30 7.21 -24.77
CA LEU A 308 12.42 6.67 -25.53
C LEU A 308 12.24 6.96 -27.02
N GLU A 309 13.35 7.26 -27.69
CA GLU A 309 13.36 7.52 -29.12
C GLU A 309 13.18 6.24 -29.92
N ASP A 310 12.41 6.32 -31.01
CA ASP A 310 12.31 5.22 -31.97
C ASP A 310 13.52 5.19 -32.89
N ASP A 311 14.33 4.15 -32.73
CA ASP A 311 15.45 3.79 -33.58
C ASP A 311 15.32 2.41 -34.22
N LEU A 312 14.16 1.74 -34.05
CA LEU A 312 13.95 0.35 -34.47
C LEU A 312 12.86 0.20 -35.53
N TYR A 313 11.78 0.98 -35.44
CA TYR A 313 10.62 0.90 -36.34
C TYR A 313 10.50 2.10 -37.28
N SER A 314 11.40 3.07 -37.18
CA SER A 314 11.47 4.25 -38.06
C SER A 314 10.16 5.08 -38.14
N THR A 315 9.36 5.09 -37.08
CA THR A 315 8.11 5.87 -37.00
C THR A 315 8.36 7.37 -36.84
N GLY A 316 9.59 7.77 -36.49
CA GLY A 316 9.93 9.16 -36.15
C GLY A 316 9.19 9.68 -34.92
N LYS A 317 8.72 8.77 -34.04
CA LYS A 317 8.01 9.09 -32.81
C LYS A 317 8.84 8.69 -31.59
N ARG A 318 8.33 9.02 -30.41
CA ARG A 318 8.87 8.59 -29.13
C ARG A 318 7.82 7.79 -28.39
N PHE A 319 8.26 6.92 -27.50
CA PHE A 319 7.41 5.95 -26.81
C PHE A 319 7.54 6.05 -25.30
N LEU A 320 6.42 5.89 -24.60
CA LEU A 320 6.34 5.74 -23.16
C LEU A 320 6.11 4.27 -22.81
N PHE A 321 6.54 3.89 -21.60
CA PHE A 321 6.46 2.52 -21.10
C PHE A 321 5.71 2.50 -19.76
N PRO A 322 4.37 2.46 -19.78
CA PRO A 322 3.58 2.33 -18.56
C PRO A 322 3.77 0.94 -17.93
N LEU A 323 3.81 0.92 -16.60
CA LEU A 323 3.80 -0.29 -15.79
C LEU A 323 2.36 -0.60 -15.36
N ARG A 324 1.85 -1.77 -15.71
CA ARG A 324 0.44 -2.15 -15.54
C ARG A 324 0.27 -3.45 -14.80
N LEU A 325 -0.78 -3.52 -13.99
CA LEU A 325 -1.20 -4.71 -13.25
C LEU A 325 -2.27 -5.48 -14.03
N TYR A 326 -2.13 -6.79 -14.07
CA TYR A 326 -3.00 -7.72 -14.77
C TYR A 326 -3.43 -8.87 -13.85
N GLU A 327 -4.61 -9.40 -14.10
CA GLU A 327 -5.01 -10.71 -13.58
C GLU A 327 -4.17 -11.83 -14.22
N SER A 328 -4.19 -13.02 -13.64
CA SER A 328 -3.44 -14.17 -14.14
C SER A 328 -3.84 -14.60 -15.56
N ASP A 329 -5.08 -14.36 -15.97
CA ASP A 329 -5.62 -14.58 -17.32
C ASP A 329 -5.21 -13.49 -18.35
N GLY A 330 -4.53 -12.43 -17.90
CA GLY A 330 -4.10 -11.31 -18.74
C GLY A 330 -5.10 -10.17 -18.87
N ARG A 331 -6.25 -10.22 -18.19
CA ARG A 331 -7.17 -9.10 -18.11
C ARG A 331 -6.54 -7.92 -17.37
N PHE A 332 -6.64 -6.73 -17.94
CA PHE A 332 -6.13 -5.50 -17.33
C PHE A 332 -6.87 -5.17 -16.03
N VAL A 333 -6.11 -4.82 -14.98
CA VAL A 333 -6.64 -4.37 -13.68
C VAL A 333 -6.50 -2.86 -13.57
N LYS A 334 -5.25 -2.35 -13.58
CA LYS A 334 -4.97 -0.91 -13.50
C LYS A 334 -3.56 -0.56 -14.00
N THR A 335 -3.34 0.72 -14.26
CA THR A 335 -1.99 1.29 -14.44
C THR A 335 -1.41 1.59 -13.06
N ILE A 336 -0.19 1.11 -12.81
CA ILE A 336 0.58 1.41 -11.59
C ILE A 336 1.35 2.71 -11.79
N SER A 337 2.12 2.80 -12.88
CA SER A 337 2.81 4.03 -13.27
C SER A 337 2.63 4.28 -14.75
N SER A 338 2.32 5.52 -15.12
CA SER A 338 1.99 5.87 -16.51
C SER A 338 3.24 6.02 -17.38
N PHE A 339 4.39 6.31 -16.77
CA PHE A 339 5.68 6.40 -17.44
C PHE A 339 6.80 6.38 -16.39
N GLY A 340 8.04 6.17 -16.84
CA GLY A 340 9.18 6.26 -15.95
C GLY A 340 10.49 6.07 -16.69
N ASN A 341 11.59 6.15 -15.96
CA ASN A 341 12.94 6.06 -16.52
C ASN A 341 13.58 4.75 -16.10
N PHE A 342 14.21 4.06 -17.04
CA PHE A 342 14.93 2.82 -16.76
C PHE A 342 16.41 3.12 -16.46
N PHE A 343 16.92 2.47 -15.41
CA PHE A 343 18.28 2.60 -14.96
C PHE A 343 18.89 1.26 -14.57
N GLY A 344 20.22 1.21 -14.60
CA GLY A 344 20.99 0.16 -13.96
C GLY A 344 20.78 -1.23 -14.55
N PHE A 345 20.78 -1.39 -15.88
CA PHE A 345 20.70 -2.74 -16.45
C PHE A 345 21.98 -3.52 -16.16
N GLY A 346 21.87 -4.69 -15.55
CA GLY A 346 22.99 -5.59 -15.29
C GLY A 346 22.61 -6.78 -14.42
N GLU A 347 23.30 -7.91 -14.58
CA GLU A 347 23.03 -9.16 -13.84
C GLU A 347 21.54 -9.58 -13.87
N GLY A 348 20.86 -9.32 -15.00
CA GLY A 348 19.43 -9.60 -15.17
C GLY A 348 18.49 -8.72 -14.35
N SER A 349 19.01 -7.63 -13.80
CA SER A 349 18.28 -6.67 -12.97
C SER A 349 18.20 -5.32 -13.67
N PHE A 350 17.16 -4.55 -13.35
CA PHE A 350 17.05 -3.15 -13.73
C PHE A 350 16.14 -2.42 -12.73
N VAL A 351 16.27 -1.09 -12.67
CA VAL A 351 15.40 -0.22 -11.87
C VAL A 351 14.54 0.63 -12.79
N PHE A 352 13.25 0.70 -12.49
CA PHE A 352 12.30 1.62 -13.10
C PHE A 352 11.93 2.71 -12.10
N MET A 353 12.26 3.95 -12.43
CA MET A 353 11.91 5.13 -11.65
C MET A 353 10.52 5.61 -12.06
N GLN A 354 9.51 5.33 -11.21
CA GLN A 354 8.10 5.60 -11.50
C GLN A 354 7.78 7.10 -11.54
N ASP A 355 6.96 7.52 -12.50
CA ASP A 355 6.44 8.88 -12.75
C ASP A 355 7.50 10.00 -12.81
N GLY A 356 8.77 9.62 -12.97
CA GLY A 356 9.93 10.45 -13.26
C GLY A 356 10.32 11.55 -12.24
N LYS A 357 9.51 11.80 -11.21
CA LYS A 357 9.86 12.66 -10.05
C LYS A 357 10.85 12.02 -9.06
N ASN A 358 11.42 10.86 -9.42
CA ASN A 358 12.33 10.08 -8.58
C ASN A 358 11.73 9.59 -7.24
N GLU A 359 10.40 9.51 -7.13
CA GLU A 359 9.76 9.19 -5.83
C GLU A 359 9.90 7.71 -5.46
N ILE A 360 9.73 6.81 -6.43
CA ILE A 360 9.76 5.36 -6.18
C ILE A 360 10.66 4.67 -7.20
N ALA A 361 11.66 3.95 -6.71
CA ALA A 361 12.61 3.19 -7.52
C ALA A 361 12.25 1.70 -7.45
N SER A 362 11.54 1.18 -8.44
CA SER A 362 11.15 -0.23 -8.44
C SER A 362 12.22 -1.07 -9.12
N LEU A 363 12.87 -1.92 -8.34
CA LEU A 363 13.81 -2.93 -8.78
C LEU A 363 13.08 -4.16 -9.32
N PHE A 364 13.46 -4.58 -10.51
CA PHE A 364 13.08 -5.84 -11.13
C PHE A 364 14.33 -6.72 -11.16
N THR A 365 14.29 -7.87 -10.49
CA THR A 365 15.45 -8.75 -10.37
C THR A 365 15.06 -10.19 -10.10
N LYS A 366 15.97 -11.10 -10.45
CA LYS A 366 15.93 -12.51 -10.03
C LYS A 366 16.94 -12.86 -8.96
N LEU A 367 17.80 -11.93 -8.61
CA LEU A 367 18.75 -12.10 -7.53
C LEU A 367 17.97 -12.24 -6.21
N PRO A 368 18.48 -13.05 -5.26
CA PRO A 368 17.86 -13.15 -3.95
C PRO A 368 17.91 -11.78 -3.25
N VAL A 369 16.73 -11.25 -2.95
CA VAL A 369 16.55 -9.99 -2.24
C VAL A 369 15.84 -10.28 -0.93
N GLU A 370 16.32 -9.67 0.14
CA GLU A 370 15.66 -9.65 1.43
C GLU A 370 15.15 -8.23 1.69
N ILE A 371 13.88 -8.12 2.07
CA ILE A 371 13.30 -6.86 2.56
C ILE A 371 14.01 -6.46 3.86
N ASP A 372 14.15 -5.16 4.10
CA ASP A 372 14.85 -4.60 5.27
C ASP A 372 16.35 -4.86 5.33
N LYS A 373 16.94 -5.20 4.19
CA LYS A 373 18.38 -5.35 4.03
C LYS A 373 18.91 -4.53 2.86
N PRO A 374 20.15 -4.03 2.94
CA PRO A 374 20.84 -3.49 1.80
C PRO A 374 20.97 -4.53 0.68
N PHE A 375 20.96 -4.05 -0.56
CA PHE A 375 21.14 -4.89 -1.74
C PHE A 375 22.08 -4.20 -2.74
N SER A 376 22.82 -4.98 -3.53
CA SER A 376 23.66 -4.42 -4.59
C SER A 376 23.84 -5.41 -5.71
N TYR A 377 24.01 -4.90 -6.93
CA TYR A 377 24.32 -5.71 -8.11
C TYR A 377 25.22 -4.91 -9.07
N LYS A 378 25.95 -5.62 -9.93
CA LYS A 378 26.81 -4.98 -10.93
C LYS A 378 25.96 -4.45 -12.07
N VAL A 379 26.15 -3.17 -12.39
CA VAL A 379 25.49 -2.50 -13.51
C VAL A 379 26.38 -2.56 -14.75
N ASP A 380 25.84 -2.99 -15.88
CA ASP A 380 26.52 -2.96 -17.17
C ASP A 380 26.18 -1.66 -17.94
N ARG A 381 24.90 -1.23 -17.88
CA ARG A 381 24.41 -0.03 -18.54
C ARG A 381 23.62 0.87 -17.58
N ARG A 382 23.98 2.15 -17.55
CA ARG A 382 23.38 3.13 -16.62
C ARG A 382 21.91 3.43 -16.90
N THR A 383 21.53 3.66 -18.15
CA THR A 383 20.18 4.10 -18.55
C THR A 383 19.95 3.73 -20.01
N VAL A 384 18.72 3.86 -20.49
CA VAL A 384 18.37 3.70 -21.92
C VAL A 384 17.70 4.97 -22.41
N THR A 385 17.98 5.34 -23.65
CA THR A 385 17.35 6.52 -24.30
C THR A 385 16.61 6.15 -25.58
N LYS A 386 16.83 4.93 -26.08
CA LYS A 386 16.26 4.41 -27.32
C LYS A 386 15.49 3.13 -27.09
N ILE A 387 14.47 2.86 -27.89
CA ILE A 387 13.67 1.64 -27.72
C ILE A 387 14.45 0.37 -28.05
N SER A 388 15.42 0.39 -29.00
CA SER A 388 16.21 -0.80 -29.30
C SER A 388 17.00 -1.30 -28.09
N GLU A 389 17.44 -0.38 -27.23
CA GLU A 389 18.20 -0.67 -26.01
C GLU A 389 17.36 -1.37 -24.94
N LEU A 390 16.05 -1.13 -24.92
CA LEU A 390 15.10 -1.72 -23.98
C LEU A 390 14.44 -2.98 -24.55
N LEU A 391 13.92 -2.90 -25.77
CA LEU A 391 13.10 -3.96 -26.36
C LEU A 391 13.89 -5.22 -26.69
N THR A 392 15.20 -5.10 -26.88
CA THR A 392 16.11 -6.24 -27.08
C THR A 392 16.66 -6.81 -25.78
N PHE A 393 16.45 -6.11 -24.65
CA PHE A 393 16.83 -6.64 -23.34
C PHE A 393 16.01 -7.89 -23.06
N LYS A 394 16.71 -8.97 -22.71
CA LYS A 394 16.09 -10.22 -22.28
C LYS A 394 16.10 -10.24 -20.76
N PRO A 395 15.01 -9.82 -20.09
CA PRO A 395 14.89 -10.05 -18.66
C PRO A 395 15.04 -11.55 -18.44
N ILE A 396 15.79 -11.94 -17.41
CA ILE A 396 15.98 -13.36 -17.12
C ILE A 396 14.57 -13.94 -16.86
N GLN A 397 14.10 -14.86 -17.71
CA GLN A 397 12.78 -15.49 -17.62
C GLN A 397 12.77 -16.72 -16.72
#